data_AF-A0A4Y7KMX4-F1
#
_entry.id   AF-A0A4Y7KMX4-F1
#
_cell.length_a   1.000
_cell.length_b   1.000
_cell.length_c   1.000
_cell.angle_alpha   90.00
_cell.angle_beta   90.00
_cell.angle_gamma   90.00
#
_symmetry.space_group_name_H-M   'P 1'
#
loop_
_entity.id
_entity.type
_entity.pdbx_description
1 polymer ?
#
loop_
_entity_poly.entity_id
_entity_poly.type
_entity_poly.pdbx_seq_one_letter_code
_entity_poly.pdbx_strand_id
1 'polypeptide(L)'
;MNSMDRILERYERYSYAERELVTTEIDQGNWSLEYSKLKSKIEILQKNQRHFMGEDLQSMSLKELQNLEQQLDVALKQIRSRKNQLMYESISELQKKEKALQEQNNKLGKQLKEKEKEVAAQQQQASQSGSYQARGGDNGNEEGNRTQTTRTNTATLMPPWMLRHVNEWK
;
A
#
# COMPACT_ATOMS: atom_id res chain seq x y z
N MET A 1 69.32 25.73 -22.41
CA MET A 1 68.58 24.54 -22.87
C MET A 1 69.08 24.18 -24.25
N ASN A 2 69.56 22.95 -24.45
CA ASN A 2 70.22 22.54 -25.69
C ASN A 2 69.19 22.41 -26.82
N SER A 3 69.63 22.63 -28.07
CA SER A 3 68.79 22.53 -29.27
C SER A 3 68.06 21.19 -29.37
N MET A 4 68.72 20.11 -28.92
CA MET A 4 68.18 18.76 -28.88
C MET A 4 66.96 18.64 -27.94
N ASP A 5 67.03 19.21 -26.74
CA ASP A 5 65.94 19.15 -25.76
C ASP A 5 64.66 19.79 -26.31
N ARG A 6 64.81 20.91 -27.05
CA ARG A 6 63.67 21.61 -27.67
C ARG A 6 63.04 20.83 -28.82
N ILE A 7 63.84 20.06 -29.56
CA ILE A 7 63.36 19.21 -30.66
C ILE A 7 62.60 18.00 -30.08
N LEU A 8 63.15 17.38 -29.03
CA LEU A 8 62.51 16.27 -28.34
C LEU A 8 61.20 16.70 -27.68
N GLU A 9 61.18 17.83 -26.98
CA GLU A 9 59.95 18.37 -26.36
C GLU A 9 58.86 18.64 -27.42
N ARG A 10 59.25 19.19 -28.57
CA ARG A 10 58.31 19.43 -29.67
C ARG A 10 57.75 18.12 -30.21
N TYR A 11 58.60 17.12 -30.44
CA TYR A 11 58.18 15.82 -30.94
C TYR A 11 57.24 15.11 -29.96
N GLU A 12 57.57 15.16 -28.67
CA GLU A 12 56.76 14.59 -27.60
C GLU A 12 55.36 15.23 -27.60
N ARG A 13 55.27 16.56 -27.65
CA ARG A 13 53.97 17.27 -27.71
C ARG A 13 53.13 16.88 -28.92
N TYR A 14 53.73 16.77 -30.10
CA TYR A 14 52.99 16.35 -31.31
C TYR A 14 52.55 14.89 -31.24
N SER A 15 53.42 13.99 -30.75
CA SER A 15 53.08 12.58 -30.58
C SER A 15 51.95 12.36 -29.58
N TYR A 16 51.92 13.13 -28.48
CA TYR A 16 50.81 13.08 -27.52
C TYR A 16 49.51 13.61 -28.13
N ALA A 17 49.54 14.76 -28.81
CA ALA A 17 48.36 15.34 -29.43
C ALA A 17 47.76 14.42 -30.52
N GLU A 18 48.60 13.76 -31.33
CA GLU A 18 48.16 12.78 -32.32
C GLU A 18 47.52 11.55 -31.67
N ARG A 19 48.11 11.03 -30.59
CA ARG A 19 47.53 9.91 -29.83
C ARG A 19 46.19 10.29 -29.20
N GLU A 20 46.09 11.50 -28.65
CA GLU A 20 44.85 12.03 -28.06
C GLU A 20 43.75 12.16 -29.11
N LEU A 21 44.05 12.72 -30.29
CA LEU A 21 43.10 12.80 -31.40
C LEU A 21 42.58 11.41 -31.82
N VAL A 22 43.49 10.46 -32.03
CA VAL A 22 43.11 9.07 -32.36
C VAL A 22 42.22 8.46 -31.27
N THR A 23 42.53 8.67 -29.98
CA THR A 23 41.66 8.18 -28.90
C THR A 23 40.28 8.83 -28.91
N THR A 24 40.19 10.15 -29.14
CA THR A 24 38.91 10.85 -29.20
C THR A 24 38.06 10.44 -30.41
N GLU A 25 38.68 10.16 -31.57
CA GLU A 25 37.98 9.66 -32.76
C GLU A 25 37.46 8.22 -32.53
N ILE A 26 38.26 7.36 -31.90
CA ILE A 26 37.84 6.01 -31.52
C ILE A 26 36.68 6.08 -30.51
N ASP A 27 36.79 6.91 -29.48
CA ASP A 27 35.75 7.07 -28.46
C ASP A 27 34.46 7.64 -29.06
N GLN A 28 34.55 8.66 -29.93
CA GLN A 28 33.40 9.22 -30.63
C GLN A 28 32.74 8.20 -31.57
N GLY A 29 33.54 7.42 -32.31
CA GLY A 29 33.06 6.31 -33.14
C GLY A 29 32.37 5.22 -32.32
N ASN A 30 32.93 4.90 -31.15
CA ASN A 30 32.36 3.94 -30.20
C ASN A 30 31.01 4.44 -29.64
N TRP A 31 30.92 5.70 -29.21
CA TRP A 31 29.65 6.30 -28.76
C TRP A 31 28.59 6.36 -29.86
N SER A 32 28.98 6.69 -31.10
CA SER A 32 28.08 6.68 -32.26
C SER A 32 27.52 5.28 -32.55
N LEU A 33 28.37 4.26 -32.48
CA LEU A 33 27.98 2.88 -32.65
C LEU A 33 27.05 2.40 -31.53
N GLU A 34 27.39 2.66 -30.27
CA GLU A 34 26.56 2.30 -29.12
C GLU A 34 25.21 3.01 -29.13
N TYR A 35 25.19 4.29 -29.50
CA TYR A 35 23.94 5.03 -29.72
C TYR A 35 23.08 4.40 -30.80
N SER A 36 23.68 4.03 -31.94
CA SER A 36 22.97 3.38 -33.05
C SER A 36 22.37 2.02 -32.64
N LYS A 37 23.13 1.22 -31.88
CA LYS A 37 22.64 -0.04 -31.30
C LYS A 37 21.47 0.20 -30.35
N LEU A 38 21.58 1.19 -29.46
CA LEU A 38 20.52 1.52 -28.51
C LEU A 38 19.25 1.99 -29.22
N LYS A 39 19.40 2.87 -30.21
CA LYS A 39 18.29 3.37 -31.03
C LYS A 39 17.57 2.22 -31.73
N SER A 40 18.30 1.30 -32.35
CA SER A 40 17.71 0.11 -32.99
C SER A 40 16.94 -0.77 -31.98
N LYS A 41 17.48 -0.97 -30.77
CA LYS A 41 16.76 -1.70 -29.70
C LYS A 41 15.45 -1.01 -29.31
N ILE A 42 15.47 0.32 -29.17
CA ILE A 42 14.26 1.10 -28.85
C ILE A 42 13.21 0.93 -29.95
N GLU A 43 13.60 1.05 -31.21
CA GLU A 43 12.69 0.90 -32.36
C GLU A 43 12.05 -0.51 -32.38
N ILE A 44 12.83 -1.56 -32.12
CA ILE A 44 12.32 -2.93 -32.02
C ILE A 44 11.33 -3.07 -30.87
N LEU A 45 11.66 -2.55 -29.68
CA LEU A 45 10.78 -2.61 -28.52
C LEU A 45 9.47 -1.87 -28.75
N GLN A 46 9.52 -0.67 -29.32
CA GLN A 46 8.33 0.11 -29.66
C GLN A 46 7.48 -0.60 -30.72
N LYS A 47 8.11 -1.20 -31.73
CA LYS A 47 7.40 -2.00 -32.75
C LYS A 47 6.70 -3.20 -32.10
N ASN A 48 7.39 -3.93 -31.23
CA ASN A 48 6.81 -5.06 -30.51
C ASN A 48 5.65 -4.62 -29.60
N GLN A 49 5.77 -3.48 -28.93
CA GLN A 49 4.69 -2.92 -28.12
C GLN A 49 3.44 -2.67 -28.97
N ARG A 50 3.59 -2.03 -30.14
CA ARG A 50 2.47 -1.80 -31.07
C ARG A 50 1.83 -3.12 -31.51
N HIS A 51 2.64 -4.13 -31.86
CA HIS A 51 2.11 -5.47 -32.17
C HIS A 51 1.29 -6.06 -31.00
N PHE A 52 1.79 -5.97 -29.76
CA PHE A 52 1.04 -6.44 -28.59
C PHE A 52 -0.24 -5.65 -28.32
N MET A 53 -0.33 -4.40 -28.79
CA MET A 53 -1.56 -3.59 -28.76
C MET A 53 -2.48 -3.86 -29.95
N GLY A 54 -2.10 -4.76 -30.86
CA GLY A 54 -2.89 -5.10 -32.06
C GLY A 54 -2.69 -4.15 -33.24
N GLU A 55 -1.63 -3.33 -33.20
CA GLU A 55 -1.29 -2.35 -34.24
C GLU A 55 -0.19 -2.89 -35.18
N ASP A 56 -0.05 -2.32 -36.39
CA ASP A 56 0.99 -2.64 -37.40
C ASP A 56 1.08 -4.13 -37.85
N LEU A 57 0.02 -4.91 -37.62
CA LEU A 57 0.00 -6.36 -37.87
C LEU A 57 0.01 -6.76 -39.35
N GLN A 58 -0.30 -5.84 -40.26
CA GLN A 58 -0.39 -6.11 -41.71
C GLN A 58 0.93 -6.62 -42.31
N SER A 59 2.06 -6.27 -41.70
CA SER A 59 3.40 -6.68 -42.14
C SER A 59 3.86 -8.01 -41.54
N MET A 60 3.09 -8.61 -40.63
CA MET A 60 3.44 -9.86 -39.96
C MET A 60 3.02 -11.07 -40.78
N SER A 61 3.86 -12.10 -40.78
CA SER A 61 3.50 -13.41 -41.33
C SER A 61 2.51 -14.14 -40.43
N LEU A 62 1.80 -15.12 -40.99
CA LEU A 62 0.86 -15.96 -40.23
C LEU A 62 1.52 -16.63 -39.01
N LYS A 63 2.75 -17.13 -39.18
CA LYS A 63 3.51 -17.77 -38.10
C LYS A 63 3.83 -16.79 -36.96
N GLU A 64 4.19 -15.56 -37.30
CA GLU A 64 4.47 -14.52 -36.30
C GLU A 64 3.21 -14.10 -35.56
N LEU A 65 2.07 -14.00 -36.26
CA LEU A 65 0.76 -13.72 -35.65
C LEU A 65 0.34 -14.83 -34.68
N GLN A 66 0.47 -16.10 -35.08
CA GLN A 66 0.19 -17.24 -34.19
C GLN A 66 1.07 -17.22 -32.94
N ASN A 67 2.36 -16.90 -33.09
CA ASN A 67 3.27 -16.79 -31.97
C ASN A 67 2.92 -15.60 -31.05
N LEU A 68 2.48 -14.46 -31.62
CA LEU A 68 2.01 -13.30 -30.87
C LEU A 68 0.75 -13.63 -30.06
N GLU A 69 -0.21 -14.29 -30.68
CA GLU A 69 -1.44 -14.75 -30.04
C GLU A 69 -1.15 -15.70 -28.87
N GLN A 70 -0.27 -16.69 -29.09
CA GLN A 70 0.13 -17.64 -28.05
C GLN A 70 0.80 -16.95 -26.85
N GLN A 71 1.66 -15.95 -27.11
CA GLN A 71 2.28 -15.16 -26.05
C GLN A 71 1.25 -14.36 -25.25
N LEU A 72 0.29 -13.72 -25.92
CA LEU A 72 -0.78 -12.96 -25.27
C LEU A 72 -1.68 -13.87 -24.43
N ASP A 73 -2.08 -15.04 -24.95
CA ASP A 73 -2.90 -16.00 -24.20
C ASP A 73 -2.19 -16.49 -22.92
N VAL A 74 -0.90 -16.84 -23.01
CA VAL A 74 -0.11 -17.27 -21.84
C VAL A 74 0.01 -16.14 -20.82
N ALA A 75 0.36 -14.92 -21.27
CA ALA A 75 0.49 -13.76 -20.39
C ALA A 75 -0.85 -13.45 -19.70
N LEU A 76 -1.98 -13.49 -20.42
CA LEU A 76 -3.31 -13.28 -19.86
C LEU A 76 -3.67 -14.34 -18.82
N LYS A 77 -3.39 -15.62 -19.10
CA LYS A 77 -3.59 -16.72 -18.13
C LYS A 77 -2.78 -16.48 -16.86
N GLN A 78 -1.52 -16.10 -16.97
CA GLN A 78 -0.66 -15.78 -15.83
C GLN A 78 -1.19 -14.59 -15.02
N ILE A 79 -1.57 -13.49 -15.69
CA ILE A 79 -2.12 -12.30 -15.03
C ILE A 79 -3.41 -12.66 -14.27
N ARG A 80 -4.33 -13.39 -14.89
CA ARG A 80 -5.57 -13.83 -14.24
C ARG A 80 -5.29 -14.74 -13.05
N SER A 81 -4.38 -15.70 -13.20
CA SER A 81 -3.96 -16.59 -12.11
C SER A 81 -3.41 -15.78 -10.93
N ARG A 82 -2.52 -14.82 -11.18
CA ARG A 82 -1.93 -13.99 -10.12
C ARG A 82 -2.97 -13.11 -9.44
N LYS A 83 -3.88 -12.49 -10.21
CA LYS A 83 -4.99 -11.70 -9.65
C LYS A 83 -5.89 -12.53 -8.75
N ASN A 84 -6.27 -13.73 -9.20
CA ASN A 84 -7.09 -14.64 -8.41
C ASN A 84 -6.38 -15.08 -7.14
N GLN A 85 -5.10 -15.43 -7.23
CA GLN A 85 -4.30 -15.79 -6.06
C GLN A 85 -4.29 -14.66 -5.01
N LEU A 86 -3.98 -13.43 -5.42
CA LEU A 86 -3.98 -12.26 -4.53
C LEU A 86 -5.36 -12.01 -3.90
N MET A 87 -6.42 -12.20 -4.67
CA MET A 87 -7.79 -12.06 -4.17
C MET A 87 -8.11 -13.11 -3.10
N TYR A 88 -7.73 -14.37 -3.31
CA TYR A 88 -7.92 -15.43 -2.32
C TYR A 88 -7.09 -15.21 -1.06
N GLU A 89 -5.84 -14.74 -1.20
CA GLU A 89 -4.99 -14.35 -0.08
C GLU A 89 -5.68 -13.25 0.76
N SER A 90 -6.18 -12.20 0.10
CA SER A 90 -6.91 -11.11 0.77
C SER A 90 -8.19 -11.58 1.48
N ILE A 91 -9.00 -12.42 0.82
CA ILE A 91 -10.20 -13.02 1.44
C ILE A 91 -9.83 -13.82 2.68
N SER A 92 -8.77 -14.65 2.60
CA SER A 92 -8.33 -15.47 3.74
C SER A 92 -7.87 -14.60 4.91
N GLU A 93 -7.12 -13.53 4.64
CA GLU A 93 -6.69 -12.59 5.68
C GLU A 93 -7.87 -11.92 6.37
N LEU A 94 -8.86 -11.45 5.58
CA LEU A 94 -10.07 -10.82 6.13
C LEU A 94 -10.89 -11.81 6.97
N GLN A 95 -11.07 -13.05 6.51
CA GLN A 95 -11.76 -14.09 7.27
C GLN A 95 -11.05 -14.42 8.59
N LYS A 96 -9.71 -14.41 8.62
CA LYS A 96 -8.95 -14.58 9.87
C LYS A 96 -9.19 -13.42 10.84
N LYS A 97 -9.19 -12.18 10.33
CA LYS A 97 -9.48 -10.98 11.14
C LYS A 97 -10.91 -11.01 11.68
N GLU A 98 -11.89 -11.36 10.86
CA GLU A 98 -13.28 -11.52 11.26
C GLU A 98 -13.42 -12.52 12.41
N LYS A 99 -12.82 -13.71 12.28
CA LYS A 99 -12.84 -14.73 13.35
C LYS A 99 -12.21 -14.23 14.65
N ALA A 100 -11.04 -13.60 14.57
CA ALA A 100 -10.36 -13.07 15.75
C ALA A 100 -11.19 -11.99 16.46
N LEU A 101 -11.82 -11.08 15.70
CA LEU A 101 -12.71 -10.05 16.25
C LEU A 101 -13.98 -10.67 16.85
N GLN A 102 -14.56 -11.68 16.21
CA GLN A 102 -15.72 -12.39 16.73
C GLN A 102 -15.40 -13.08 18.07
N GLU A 103 -14.23 -13.71 18.19
CA GLU A 103 -13.76 -14.32 19.43
C GLU A 103 -13.57 -13.28 20.54
N GLN A 104 -12.97 -12.13 20.23
CA GLN A 104 -12.82 -11.02 21.17
C GLN A 104 -14.17 -10.46 21.63
N ASN A 105 -15.09 -10.22 20.69
CA ASN A 105 -16.45 -9.75 21.00
C ASN A 105 -17.21 -10.76 21.87
N ASN A 106 -17.11 -12.05 21.57
CA ASN A 106 -17.71 -13.11 22.39
C ASN A 106 -17.14 -13.12 23.81
N LYS A 107 -15.83 -12.91 23.98
CA LYS A 107 -15.18 -12.82 25.30
C LYS A 107 -15.66 -11.61 26.09
N LEU A 108 -15.67 -10.43 25.46
CA LEU A 108 -16.16 -9.20 26.09
C LEU A 108 -17.64 -9.31 26.46
N GLY A 109 -18.47 -9.89 25.59
CA GLY A 109 -19.89 -10.13 25.87
C GLY A 109 -20.11 -11.07 27.07
N LYS A 110 -19.26 -12.08 27.27
CA LYS A 110 -19.31 -12.93 28.48
C LYS A 110 -18.91 -12.13 29.74
N GLN A 111 -17.84 -11.34 29.66
CA GLN A 111 -17.38 -10.51 30.78
C GLN A 111 -18.42 -9.45 31.19
N LEU A 112 -19.10 -8.82 30.22
CA LEU A 112 -20.20 -7.88 30.52
C LEU A 112 -21.34 -8.58 31.27
N LYS A 113 -21.78 -9.74 30.79
CA LYS A 113 -22.84 -10.53 31.46
C LYS A 113 -22.45 -10.95 32.88
N GLU A 114 -21.17 -11.26 33.12
CA GLU A 114 -20.66 -11.59 34.45
C GLU A 114 -20.66 -10.36 35.36
N LYS A 115 -20.18 -9.22 34.87
CA LYS A 115 -20.19 -7.94 35.60
C LYS A 115 -21.60 -7.46 35.93
N GLU A 116 -22.55 -7.60 35.01
CA GLU A 116 -23.96 -7.28 35.25
C GLU A 116 -24.56 -8.13 36.38
N LYS A 117 -24.23 -9.43 36.42
CA LYS A 117 -24.64 -10.33 37.51
C LYS A 117 -23.99 -9.95 38.84
N GLU A 118 -22.70 -9.61 38.86
CA GLU A 118 -21.99 -9.15 40.06
C GLU A 118 -22.65 -7.88 40.63
N VAL A 119 -22.95 -6.89 39.79
CA VAL A 119 -23.61 -5.64 40.19
C VAL A 119 -25.02 -5.90 40.70
N ALA A 120 -25.81 -6.73 40.02
CA ALA A 120 -27.15 -7.10 40.46
C ALA A 120 -27.15 -7.81 41.84
N ALA A 121 -26.19 -8.71 42.06
CA ALA A 121 -26.01 -9.39 43.34
C ALA A 121 -25.60 -8.42 44.47
N GLN A 122 -24.69 -7.48 44.19
CA GLN A 122 -24.29 -6.44 45.15
C GLN A 122 -25.47 -5.51 45.51
N GLN A 123 -26.31 -5.12 44.55
CA GLN A 123 -27.52 -4.32 44.81
C GLN A 123 -28.54 -5.07 45.67
N GLN A 124 -28.72 -6.38 45.45
CA GLN A 124 -29.61 -7.20 46.28
C GLN A 124 -29.07 -7.36 47.71
N GLN A 125 -27.75 -7.51 47.90
CA GLN A 125 -27.14 -7.55 49.23
C GLN A 125 -27.24 -6.20 49.95
N ALA A 126 -26.98 -5.09 49.28
CA ALA A 126 -27.10 -3.75 49.87
C ALA A 126 -28.53 -3.42 50.33
N SER A 127 -29.54 -3.89 49.58
CA SER A 127 -30.96 -3.70 49.90
C SER A 127 -31.40 -4.49 51.15
N GLN A 128 -30.78 -5.63 51.44
CA GLN A 128 -31.07 -6.40 52.66
C GLN A 128 -30.38 -5.81 53.90
N SER A 129 -29.15 -5.30 53.74
CA SER A 129 -28.37 -4.68 54.82
C SER A 129 -28.91 -3.31 55.25
N GLY A 130 -29.57 -2.56 54.35
CA GLY A 130 -30.15 -1.24 54.65
C GLY A 130 -31.42 -1.25 55.52
N SER A 131 -31.98 -2.42 55.83
CA SER A 131 -33.22 -2.53 56.62
C SER A 131 -33.05 -2.39 58.14
N TYR A 132 -31.81 -2.25 58.65
CA TYR A 132 -31.55 -2.21 60.10
C TYR A 132 -31.18 -0.83 60.68
N GLN A 133 -31.22 0.25 59.89
CA GLN A 133 -30.90 1.60 60.39
C GLN A 133 -31.84 2.66 59.83
N ALA A 134 -33.11 2.64 60.26
CA ALA A 134 -34.01 3.77 60.10
C ALA A 134 -34.87 3.95 61.36
N ARG A 135 -34.25 4.46 62.44
CA ARG A 135 -34.97 5.13 63.53
C ARG A 135 -34.09 6.17 64.19
N GLY A 136 -34.23 7.42 63.76
CA GLY A 136 -33.79 8.59 64.54
C GLY A 136 -33.43 9.81 63.70
N GLY A 137 -34.22 10.88 63.84
CA GLY A 137 -33.69 12.25 63.80
C GLY A 137 -34.07 13.12 62.61
N ASP A 138 -35.06 13.98 62.83
CA ASP A 138 -35.42 15.20 62.11
C ASP A 138 -34.32 16.28 62.17
N ASN A 139 -34.01 16.96 61.05
CA ASN A 139 -34.02 18.44 60.90
C ASN A 139 -33.49 18.89 59.54
N GLY A 140 -34.03 20.01 59.04
CA GLY A 140 -33.82 20.53 57.69
C GLY A 140 -32.48 21.21 57.38
N ASN A 141 -32.20 21.37 56.08
CA ASN A 141 -31.96 22.66 55.44
C ASN A 141 -31.79 22.49 53.93
N GLU A 142 -32.40 23.43 53.21
CA GLU A 142 -32.21 23.69 51.78
C GLU A 142 -30.78 24.16 51.53
N GLU A 143 -30.13 23.66 50.48
CA GLU A 143 -29.34 24.48 49.56
C GLU A 143 -28.92 23.65 48.33
N GLY A 144 -29.06 24.25 47.16
CA GLY A 144 -29.05 23.56 45.88
C GLY A 144 -27.66 23.18 45.37
N ASN A 145 -27.62 22.12 44.57
CA ASN A 145 -26.84 22.16 43.34
C ASN A 145 -27.44 21.23 42.28
N ARG A 146 -27.98 21.85 41.22
CA ARG A 146 -28.49 21.18 40.02
C ARG A 146 -27.30 20.78 39.16
N THR A 147 -26.93 19.50 39.15
CA THR A 147 -26.22 18.90 38.01
C THR A 147 -27.18 17.98 37.27
N GLN A 148 -27.64 18.50 36.13
CA GLN A 148 -28.51 17.86 35.18
C GLN A 148 -27.74 16.72 34.50
N THR A 149 -27.98 15.47 34.89
CA THR A 149 -27.54 14.33 34.07
C THR A 149 -28.56 14.15 32.96
N THR A 150 -28.27 14.72 31.81
CA THR A 150 -29.10 14.64 30.61
C THR A 150 -29.26 13.18 30.20
N ARG A 151 -30.46 12.64 30.43
CA ARG A 151 -30.97 11.49 29.69
C ARG A 151 -31.04 11.88 28.21
N THR A 152 -30.24 11.25 27.37
CA THR A 152 -30.51 11.19 25.93
C THR A 152 -30.58 9.74 25.50
N ASN A 153 -31.81 9.23 25.52
CA ASN A 153 -32.21 8.18 24.58
C ASN A 153 -31.99 8.71 23.16
N THR A 154 -31.06 8.15 22.42
CA THR A 154 -31.10 8.17 20.96
C THR A 154 -30.87 6.75 20.45
N ALA A 155 -31.93 6.20 19.88
CA ALA A 155 -31.94 4.96 19.12
C ALA A 155 -31.14 5.15 17.82
N THR A 156 -29.81 5.14 17.95
CA THR A 156 -28.89 5.09 16.82
C THR A 156 -28.05 3.83 16.99
N LEU A 157 -28.42 2.77 16.28
CA LEU A 157 -27.83 1.42 16.34
C LEU A 157 -26.36 1.34 15.94
N MET A 158 -25.68 2.45 15.66
CA MET A 158 -24.30 2.44 15.17
C MET A 158 -23.41 3.38 16.00
N PRO A 159 -22.32 2.86 16.60
CA PRO A 159 -21.42 3.65 17.43
C PRO A 159 -20.69 4.77 16.66
N PRO A 160 -20.21 5.82 17.36
CA PRO A 160 -19.57 6.99 16.76
C PRO A 160 -18.33 6.73 15.88
N TRP A 161 -17.63 5.61 16.07
CA TRP A 161 -16.50 5.22 15.23
C TRP A 161 -16.91 4.79 13.82
N MET A 162 -18.17 4.40 13.63
CA MET A 162 -18.72 3.89 12.36
C MET A 162 -19.17 5.01 11.41
N LEU A 163 -19.18 6.26 11.87
CA LEU A 163 -19.57 7.45 11.11
C LEU A 163 -18.39 8.19 10.46
N ARG A 164 -17.15 7.73 10.69
CA ARG A 164 -16.00 8.22 9.92
C ARG A 164 -15.87 7.30 8.72
N HIS A 165 -16.12 7.81 7.51
CA HIS A 165 -15.49 7.50 6.20
C HIS A 165 -16.40 7.93 5.01
N VAL A 166 -17.04 9.11 5.05
CA VAL A 166 -17.82 9.60 3.89
C VAL A 166 -17.27 10.89 3.28
N ASN A 167 -16.30 11.59 3.88
CA ASN A 167 -15.80 12.87 3.35
C ASN A 167 -14.28 12.97 3.22
N GLU A 168 -13.67 12.06 2.47
CA GLU A 168 -12.27 12.24 2.01
C GLU A 168 -12.15 12.00 0.50
N TRP A 169 -13.04 12.57 -0.31
CA TRP A 169 -12.78 12.83 -1.74
C TRP A 169 -13.58 14.07 -2.19
N LYS A 170 -12.95 15.25 -2.13
CA LYS A 170 -13.27 16.37 -3.02
C LYS A 170 -12.02 17.17 -3.33
#